data_AF-A0A5R9M8U9-F1
#
_entry.id   AF-A0A5R9M8U9-F1
#
_cell.length_a   1.000
_cell.length_b   1.000
_cell.length_c   1.000
_cell.angle_alpha   90.00
_cell.angle_beta   90.00
_cell.angle_gamma   90.00
#
_symmetry.space_group_name_H-M   'P 1'
#
loop_
_entity.id
_entity.type
_entity.pdbx_description
1 polymer ?
#
loop_
_entity_poly.entity_id
_entity_poly.type
_entity_poly.pdbx_seq_one_letter_code
_entity_poly.pdbx_strand_id
1 'polypeptide(L)'
;MSTSQKTPTTAPTTRHTVKATPRPTTKAPQTTEPAPAECEIVSNAGNCYNAGQFCRNADIGSSTHAGNGRMIHCRQDGSRGRWGY
;
A
#
# COMPACT_ATOMS: atom_id res chain seq x y z
N MET A 1 50.63 19.20 -36.57
CA MET A 1 50.70 20.16 -37.69
C MET A 1 49.34 20.15 -38.38
N SER A 2 48.75 21.34 -38.55
CA SER A 2 47.69 21.71 -39.50
C SER A 2 46.28 21.14 -39.29
N THR A 3 45.33 21.91 -38.74
CA THR A 3 44.45 22.94 -39.37
C THR A 3 43.48 22.46 -40.46
N SER A 4 42.19 22.75 -40.27
CA SER A 4 41.23 23.39 -41.22
C SER A 4 39.79 23.05 -40.79
N GLN A 5 39.05 23.94 -40.13
CA GLN A 5 38.18 24.98 -40.71
C GLN A 5 37.21 24.47 -41.79
N LYS A 6 35.88 24.48 -41.50
CA LYS A 6 34.80 24.91 -42.42
C LYS A 6 33.51 25.22 -41.62
N THR A 7 33.09 26.48 -41.61
CA THR A 7 31.67 26.90 -41.56
C THR A 7 31.20 27.09 -43.01
N PRO A 8 29.91 26.83 -43.33
CA PRO A 8 28.96 27.96 -43.39
C PRO A 8 27.48 27.61 -43.06
N THR A 9 26.71 28.64 -42.67
CA THR A 9 25.31 28.95 -43.06
C THR A 9 24.23 27.88 -42.74
N THR A 10 23.17 28.14 -41.96
CA THR A 10 22.08 29.13 -42.15
C THR A 10 21.25 29.24 -40.86
N ALA A 11 20.76 30.44 -40.53
CA ALA A 11 19.72 30.67 -39.51
C ALA A 11 18.30 30.38 -40.07
N PRO A 12 17.21 30.62 -39.32
CA PRO A 12 16.80 30.01 -38.06
C PRO A 12 15.56 29.13 -38.28
N THR A 13 15.32 28.12 -37.45
CA THR A 13 14.00 27.49 -37.38
C THR A 13 13.63 27.30 -35.93
N THR A 14 12.81 28.22 -35.46
CA THR A 14 12.03 28.11 -34.23
C THR A 14 11.21 26.83 -34.33
N ARG A 15 11.63 25.77 -33.65
CA ARG A 15 10.77 24.64 -33.35
C ARG A 15 10.64 24.60 -31.84
N HIS A 16 9.52 25.13 -31.38
CA HIS A 16 9.06 25.02 -30.01
C HIS A 16 9.13 23.54 -29.61
N THR A 17 10.04 23.22 -28.70
CA THR A 17 10.08 21.91 -28.05
C THR A 17 8.88 21.87 -27.14
N VAL A 18 7.74 21.38 -27.64
CA VAL A 18 6.63 20.98 -26.80
C VAL A 18 7.17 19.83 -25.97
N LYS A 19 7.44 20.13 -24.70
CA LYS A 19 7.78 19.16 -23.67
C LYS A 19 6.73 18.05 -23.74
N ALA A 20 7.13 16.87 -24.21
CA ALA A 20 6.25 15.72 -24.27
C ALA A 20 5.70 15.47 -22.87
N THR A 21 4.40 15.69 -22.72
CA THR A 21 3.63 15.39 -21.53
C THR A 21 3.93 13.94 -21.13
N PRO A 22 4.30 13.65 -19.86
CA PRO A 22 4.41 12.27 -19.43
C PRO A 22 3.06 11.58 -19.66
N ARG A 23 3.11 10.47 -20.39
CA ARG A 23 1.99 9.55 -20.59
C ARG A 23 1.33 9.29 -19.22
N PRO A 24 0.01 9.42 -19.09
CA PRO A 24 -0.66 9.04 -17.85
C PRO A 24 -0.36 7.56 -17.64
N THR A 25 0.44 7.27 -16.61
CA THR A 25 0.60 5.91 -16.11
C THR A 25 -0.79 5.45 -15.71
N THR A 26 -1.21 4.30 -16.24
CA THR A 26 -2.39 3.59 -15.75
C THR A 26 -2.26 3.52 -14.23
N LYS A 27 -3.09 4.27 -13.50
CA LYS A 27 -3.30 4.02 -12.08
C LYS A 27 -3.72 2.56 -11.99
N ALA A 28 -2.84 1.70 -11.49
CA ALA A 28 -3.28 0.47 -10.87
C ALA A 28 -4.44 0.85 -9.93
N PRO A 29 -5.49 0.03 -9.80
CA PRO A 29 -6.56 0.33 -8.86
C PRO A 29 -5.87 0.64 -7.53
N GLN A 30 -6.02 1.88 -7.08
CA GLN A 30 -5.76 2.20 -5.70
C GLN A 30 -6.79 1.33 -4.99
N THR A 31 -6.36 0.15 -4.54
CA THR A 31 -6.96 -0.49 -3.40
C THR A 31 -7.11 0.65 -2.43
N THR A 32 -8.33 1.13 -2.25
CA THR A 32 -8.66 2.04 -1.17
C THR A 32 -8.15 1.29 0.04
N GLU A 33 -6.95 1.65 0.51
CA GLU A 33 -6.40 1.13 1.74
C GLU A 33 -7.50 1.46 2.73
N PRO A 34 -8.22 0.44 3.24
CA PRO A 34 -9.35 0.70 4.11
C PRO A 34 -8.74 1.54 5.23
N ALA A 35 -9.24 2.78 5.40
CA ALA A 35 -8.84 3.66 6.49
C ALA A 35 -8.69 2.77 7.72
N PRO A 36 -7.52 2.76 8.39
CA PRO A 36 -7.18 1.68 9.29
C PRO A 36 -8.29 1.57 10.32
N ALA A 37 -9.20 0.63 10.11
CA ALA A 37 -9.83 -0.02 11.21
C ALA A 37 -8.59 -0.56 11.93
N GLU A 38 -8.28 -0.04 13.11
CA GLU A 38 -7.02 -0.28 13.83
C GLU A 38 -6.84 -1.76 14.22
N CYS A 39 -7.56 -2.66 13.58
CA CYS A 39 -7.39 -4.09 13.53
C CYS A 39 -6.02 -4.42 12.92
N GLU A 40 -4.95 -4.27 13.70
CA GLU A 40 -3.60 -4.68 13.28
C GLU A 40 -3.55 -6.17 12.91
N ILE A 41 -4.46 -6.95 13.49
CA ILE A 41 -4.60 -8.38 13.24
C ILE A 41 -5.95 -8.59 12.53
N VAL A 42 -5.87 -9.05 11.28
CA VAL A 42 -7.04 -9.42 10.45
C VAL A 42 -7.06 -10.92 10.19
N SER A 43 -8.25 -11.46 9.98
CA SER A 43 -8.45 -12.83 9.52
C SER A 43 -7.80 -13.09 8.15
N ASN A 44 -7.62 -14.35 7.79
CA ASN A 44 -7.07 -14.71 6.46
C ASN A 44 -7.93 -14.22 5.29
N ALA A 45 -9.20 -13.87 5.55
CA ALA A 45 -10.09 -13.25 4.59
C ALA A 45 -9.96 -11.72 4.52
N GLY A 46 -9.04 -11.12 5.29
CA GLY A 46 -8.84 -9.67 5.35
C GLY A 46 -9.86 -8.94 6.23
N ASN A 47 -10.72 -9.65 6.97
CA ASN A 47 -11.70 -9.04 7.86
C ASN A 47 -11.13 -8.85 9.28
N CYS A 48 -11.47 -7.73 9.92
CA CYS A 48 -11.20 -7.51 11.35
C CYS A 48 -11.75 -8.65 12.21
N TYR A 49 -11.03 -9.00 13.27
CA TYR A 49 -11.55 -9.88 14.28
C TYR A 49 -12.60 -9.16 15.15
N ASN A 50 -13.39 -9.94 15.88
CA ASN A 50 -14.34 -9.43 16.86
C ASN A 50 -14.30 -10.33 18.10
N ALA A 51 -14.70 -9.80 19.25
CA ALA A 51 -14.82 -10.61 20.45
C ALA A 51 -15.75 -11.80 20.19
N GLY A 52 -15.32 -12.98 20.62
CA GLY A 52 -15.98 -14.26 20.40
C GLY A 52 -15.59 -14.98 19.10
N GLN A 53 -14.80 -14.36 18.23
CA GLN A 53 -14.20 -15.06 17.10
C GLN A 53 -13.01 -15.92 17.55
N PHE A 54 -12.71 -16.97 16.79
CA PHE A 54 -11.47 -17.73 16.99
C PHE A 54 -10.29 -16.98 16.40
N CYS A 55 -9.22 -16.84 17.17
CA CYS A 55 -7.93 -16.36 16.66
C CYS A 55 -7.14 -17.51 16.05
N ARG A 56 -6.17 -17.16 15.21
CA ARG A 56 -5.15 -18.10 14.76
C ARG A 56 -4.25 -18.46 15.94
N ASN A 57 -3.71 -19.68 15.90
CA ASN A 57 -2.74 -20.12 16.92
C ASN A 57 -1.49 -19.22 16.98
N ALA A 58 -1.12 -18.57 15.87
CA ALA A 58 -0.01 -17.62 15.83
C ALA A 58 -0.31 -16.29 16.56
N ASP A 59 -1.59 -15.95 16.73
CA ASP A 59 -2.03 -14.71 17.36
C ASP A 59 -2.37 -14.91 18.86
N ILE A 60 -2.10 -16.09 19.43
CA ILE A 60 -2.34 -16.37 20.86
C ILE A 60 -1.49 -15.45 21.72
N GLY A 61 -2.13 -14.71 22.62
CA GLY A 61 -1.47 -13.70 23.45
C GLY A 61 -1.33 -12.33 22.78
N SER A 62 -1.72 -12.19 21.53
CA SER A 62 -1.77 -10.89 20.85
C SER A 62 -3.05 -10.13 21.18
N SER A 63 -2.98 -8.81 21.02
CA SER A 63 -4.12 -7.91 21.13
C SER A 63 -4.31 -7.18 19.80
N THR A 64 -5.55 -6.87 19.46
CA THR A 64 -5.85 -6.05 18.30
C THR A 64 -7.14 -5.27 18.50
N HIS A 65 -7.43 -4.30 17.63
CA HIS A 65 -8.76 -3.71 17.60
C HIS A 65 -9.74 -4.58 16.81
N ALA A 66 -10.93 -4.74 17.36
CA ALA A 66 -12.04 -5.37 16.69
C ALA A 66 -12.61 -4.46 15.59
N GLY A 67 -13.46 -5.00 14.73
CA GLY A 67 -14.11 -4.22 13.67
C GLY A 67 -14.96 -3.04 14.16
N ASN A 68 -15.31 -3.01 15.45
CA ASN A 68 -15.97 -1.89 16.12
C ASN A 68 -15.01 -0.94 16.84
N GLY A 69 -13.70 -1.07 16.64
CA GLY A 69 -12.65 -0.23 17.25
C GLY A 69 -12.34 -0.53 18.72
N ARG A 70 -12.93 -1.59 19.31
CA ARG A 70 -12.59 -1.99 20.69
C ARG A 70 -11.36 -2.90 20.69
N MET A 71 -10.43 -2.69 21.63
CA MET A 71 -9.37 -3.68 21.86
C MET A 71 -9.95 -5.03 22.28
N ILE A 72 -9.41 -6.07 21.69
CA ILE A 72 -9.68 -7.48 21.96
C ILE A 72 -8.34 -8.21 22.12
N HIS A 73 -8.33 -9.23 22.97
CA HIS A 73 -7.17 -10.04 23.29
C HIS A 73 -7.45 -11.49 22.93
N CYS A 74 -6.51 -12.11 22.22
CA CYS A 74 -6.62 -13.53 21.92
C CYS A 74 -6.11 -14.34 23.10
N ARG A 75 -7.00 -15.10 23.74
CA ARG A 75 -6.65 -15.99 24.83
C ARG A 75 -6.75 -17.44 24.38
N GLN A 76 -5.81 -18.26 24.83
CA GLN A 76 -5.85 -19.70 24.62
C GLN A 76 -7.04 -20.30 25.38
N ASP A 77 -8.00 -20.88 24.66
CA ASP A 77 -9.19 -21.54 25.20
C ASP A 77 -9.17 -23.01 24.75
N GLY A 78 -8.43 -23.83 25.49
CA GLY A 78 -8.13 -25.21 25.09
C GLY A 78 -7.26 -25.28 23.82
N SER A 79 -7.68 -26.07 22.83
CA SER A 79 -6.90 -26.30 21.60
C SER A 79 -6.88 -25.12 20.62
N ARG A 80 -7.75 -24.12 20.81
CA ARG A 80 -7.86 -22.95 19.93
C ARG A 80 -7.80 -21.66 20.74
N GLY A 81 -7.44 -20.57 20.09
CA GLY A 81 -7.55 -19.24 20.68
C GLY A 81 -8.93 -18.66 20.45
N ARG A 82 -9.41 -17.87 21.41
CA ARG A 82 -10.61 -17.04 21.22
C ARG A 82 -10.31 -15.59 21.56
N TRP A 83 -10.76 -14.69 20.69
CA TRP A 83 -10.76 -13.26 20.95
C TRP A 83 -11.77 -12.95 22.04
N GLY A 84 -11.35 -12.23 23.08
CA GLY A 84 -12.20 -11.71 24.13
C GLY A 84 -11.87 -10.25 24.40
N TYR A 85 -12.65 -9.64 25.29
CA TYR A 85 -12.23 -8.42 25.96
C TYR A 85 -11.30 -8.75 27.13
#